data_AF-A0A1H9GQ14-F1
#
_entry.id   AF-A0A1H9GQ14-F1
#
_cell.length_a   1.000
_cell.length_b   1.000
_cell.length_c   1.000
_cell.angle_alpha   90.00
_cell.angle_beta   90.00
_cell.angle_gamma   90.00
#
_symmetry.space_group_name_H-M   'P 1'
#
loop_
_entity.id
_entity.type
_entity.pdbx_description
1 polymer ?
#
loop_
_entity_poly.entity_id
_entity_poly.type
_entity_poly.pdbx_seq_one_letter_code
_entity_poly.pdbx_strand_id
1 'polypeptide(L)'
;MSKQHWYHTPTRDEWLERIGTLRTAREGIEMLRNFREQHLGPDRKTYDLKKEANWIESRIEMRVSQLHAEETLSDDDLLHKTIDGRCAREVANSWWEKAAQVDSAIELGQLCVAYRKACKPPMMPINYFAPVEKKLVSKLLKLRAENYLVTPIEELRKARNVTPIHVQ
;
A
#
# COMPACT_ATOMS: atom_id res chain seq x y z
N MET A 1 -30.01 -8.49 12.09
CA MET A 1 -28.75 -7.82 12.52
C MET A 1 -28.81 -6.37 12.07
N SER A 2 -28.84 -5.41 13.00
CA SER A 2 -29.06 -4.00 12.68
C SER A 2 -27.87 -3.43 11.91
N LYS A 3 -28.14 -2.62 10.88
CA LYS A 3 -27.12 -2.01 10.00
C LYS A 3 -26.16 -1.03 10.72
N GLN A 4 -26.44 -0.68 11.98
CA GLN A 4 -25.69 0.31 12.76
C GLN A 4 -24.30 -0.17 13.23
N HIS A 5 -23.98 -1.47 13.24
CA HIS A 5 -22.70 -1.99 13.75
C HIS A 5 -21.58 -2.15 12.72
N TRP A 6 -21.82 -1.93 11.41
CA TRP A 6 -20.75 -2.14 10.42
C TRP A 6 -19.71 -1.02 10.39
N TYR A 7 -20.11 0.19 10.80
CA TYR A 7 -19.25 1.38 10.70
C TYR A 7 -18.65 1.81 12.04
N HIS A 8 -19.21 1.33 13.15
CA HIS A 8 -18.76 1.57 14.53
C HIS A 8 -18.55 0.21 15.20
N THR A 9 -17.29 -0.14 15.43
CA THR A 9 -16.90 -1.40 16.07
C THR A 9 -15.89 -1.09 17.17
N PRO A 10 -15.87 -1.88 18.26
CA PRO A 10 -14.87 -1.72 19.33
C PRO A 10 -13.43 -1.72 18.82
N THR A 11 -13.15 -2.52 17.78
CA THR A 11 -11.85 -2.54 17.10
C THR A 11 -11.50 -1.18 16.48
N ARG A 12 -12.44 -0.50 15.82
CA ARG A 12 -12.20 0.83 15.27
C ARG A 12 -11.97 1.86 16.35
N ASP A 13 -12.68 1.76 17.47
CA ASP A 13 -12.53 2.66 18.62
C ASP A 13 -11.14 2.49 19.26
N GLU A 14 -10.69 1.26 19.49
CA GLU A 14 -9.33 0.96 19.98
C GLU A 14 -8.25 1.55 19.05
N TRP A 15 -8.42 1.40 17.74
CA TRP A 15 -7.49 1.97 16.77
C TRP A 15 -7.51 3.50 16.75
N LEU A 16 -8.68 4.12 16.92
CA LEU A 16 -8.77 5.58 17.06
C LEU A 16 -8.01 6.08 18.29
N GLU A 17 -8.13 5.39 19.43
CA GLU A 17 -7.38 5.72 20.64
C GLU A 17 -5.87 5.65 20.39
N ARG A 18 -5.38 4.57 19.78
CA ARG A 18 -3.96 4.39 19.41
C ARG A 18 -3.46 5.47 18.45
N ILE A 19 -4.26 5.83 17.45
CA ILE A 19 -3.92 6.90 16.50
C ILE A 19 -3.87 8.25 17.22
N GLY A 20 -4.80 8.47 18.17
CA GLY A 20 -4.89 9.67 18.98
C GLY A 20 -3.68 9.92 19.89
N THR A 21 -2.85 8.91 20.17
CA THR A 21 -1.61 9.09 20.95
C THR A 21 -0.43 9.58 20.13
N LEU A 22 -0.50 9.59 18.79
CA LEU A 22 0.59 10.05 17.93
C LEU A 22 0.87 11.54 18.14
N ARG A 23 2.14 11.91 18.30
CA ARG A 23 2.57 13.31 18.51
C ARG A 23 3.51 13.82 17.43
N THR A 24 4.19 12.93 16.72
CA THR A 24 5.13 13.31 15.66
C THR A 24 4.85 12.58 14.35
N ALA A 25 5.20 13.20 13.21
CA ALA A 25 5.06 12.56 11.90
C ALA A 25 5.87 11.27 11.83
N ARG A 26 7.05 11.22 12.47
CA ARG A 26 7.91 10.02 12.54
C ARG A 26 7.19 8.82 13.17
N GLU A 27 6.54 8.99 14.32
CA GLU A 27 5.77 7.92 14.97
C GLU A 27 4.63 7.45 14.06
N GLY A 28 3.95 8.40 13.41
CA GLY A 28 2.88 8.11 12.49
C GLY A 28 3.35 7.35 11.24
N ILE A 29 4.51 7.71 10.67
CA ILE A 29 5.14 7.02 9.54
C ILE A 29 5.43 5.57 9.90
N GLU A 30 6.01 5.32 11.07
CA GLU A 30 6.31 3.98 11.55
C GLU A 30 5.04 3.15 11.74
N MET A 31 4.03 3.71 12.40
CA MET A 31 2.72 3.08 12.57
C MET A 31 2.10 2.72 11.21
N LEU A 32 2.08 3.66 10.26
CA LEU A 32 1.49 3.44 8.93
C LEU A 32 2.25 2.36 8.15
N ARG A 33 3.59 2.40 8.17
CA ARG A 33 4.43 1.41 7.50
C ARG A 33 4.18 0.01 8.06
N ASN A 34 4.19 -0.13 9.39
CA ASN A 34 3.91 -1.41 10.04
C ASN A 34 2.49 -1.87 9.75
N PHE A 35 1.49 -0.98 9.83
CA PHE A 35 0.10 -1.32 9.55
C PHE A 35 -0.09 -1.88 8.15
N ARG A 36 0.46 -1.21 7.13
CA ARG A 36 0.39 -1.64 5.74
C ARG A 36 1.05 -3.00 5.53
N GLU A 37 2.16 -3.26 6.20
CA GLU A 37 2.86 -4.53 6.13
C GLU A 37 2.07 -5.67 6.77
N GLN A 38 1.49 -5.45 7.95
CA GLN A 38 0.77 -6.48 8.69
C GLN A 38 -0.59 -6.81 8.07
N HIS A 39 -1.31 -5.79 7.59
CA HIS A 39 -2.75 -5.89 7.35
C HIS A 39 -3.19 -5.65 5.90
N LEU A 40 -2.32 -5.23 4.98
CA LEU A 40 -2.72 -4.88 3.61
C LEU A 40 -1.97 -5.65 2.53
N GLY A 41 -2.55 -5.65 1.33
CA GLY A 41 -2.07 -6.42 0.20
C GLY A 41 -2.46 -7.90 0.27
N PRO A 42 -2.18 -8.67 -0.79
CA PRO A 42 -2.31 -10.13 -0.77
C PRO A 42 -1.22 -10.81 0.06
N ASP A 43 -0.12 -10.10 0.34
CA ASP A 43 1.07 -10.50 1.09
C ASP A 43 1.02 -10.04 2.56
N ARG A 44 -0.18 -9.74 3.08
CA ARG A 44 -0.37 -9.35 4.48
C ARG A 44 -0.01 -10.50 5.42
N LYS A 45 0.49 -10.16 6.61
CA LYS A 45 0.88 -11.16 7.62
C LYS A 45 -0.32 -11.73 8.40
N THR A 46 -1.39 -10.96 8.54
CA THR A 46 -2.62 -11.40 9.19
C THR A 46 -3.87 -10.87 8.49
N TYR A 47 -4.97 -11.63 8.62
CA TYR A 47 -6.30 -11.28 8.13
C TYR A 47 -7.26 -10.85 9.25
N ASP A 48 -6.80 -10.68 10.49
CA ASP A 48 -7.66 -10.38 11.65
C ASP A 48 -8.47 -9.08 11.49
N LEU A 49 -7.92 -8.10 10.77
CA LEU A 49 -8.56 -6.81 10.48
C LEU A 49 -9.15 -6.73 9.07
N LYS A 50 -9.47 -7.86 8.43
CA LYS A 50 -9.87 -7.89 7.00
C LYS A 50 -11.03 -6.94 6.67
N LYS A 51 -11.98 -6.71 7.58
CA LYS A 51 -13.15 -5.85 7.34
C LYS A 51 -12.91 -4.39 7.73
N GLU A 52 -11.89 -4.13 8.54
CA GLU A 52 -11.60 -2.84 9.17
C GLU A 52 -10.39 -2.15 8.56
N ALA A 53 -9.46 -2.91 7.96
CA ALA A 53 -8.11 -2.44 7.65
C ALA A 53 -8.09 -1.19 6.75
N ASN A 54 -8.91 -1.13 5.72
CA ASN A 54 -8.97 0.04 4.83
C ASN A 54 -9.44 1.30 5.57
N TRP A 55 -10.38 1.16 6.50
CA TRP A 55 -10.86 2.29 7.29
C TRP A 55 -9.79 2.74 8.28
N ILE A 56 -9.18 1.80 9.01
CA ILE A 56 -8.12 2.10 9.97
C ILE A 56 -6.94 2.77 9.27
N GLU A 57 -6.50 2.22 8.12
CA GLU A 57 -5.43 2.81 7.33
C GLU A 57 -5.72 4.27 6.99
N SER A 58 -6.93 4.59 6.51
CA SER A 58 -7.28 5.98 6.19
C SER A 58 -7.23 6.91 7.40
N ARG A 59 -7.55 6.42 8.61
CA ARG A 59 -7.43 7.21 9.85
C ARG A 59 -5.97 7.45 10.23
N ILE A 60 -5.11 6.44 10.06
CA ILE A 60 -3.67 6.62 10.23
C ILE A 60 -3.16 7.64 9.21
N GLU A 61 -3.51 7.49 7.92
CA GLU A 61 -3.11 8.39 6.84
C GLU A 61 -3.50 9.85 7.13
N MET A 62 -4.72 10.10 7.60
CA MET A 62 -5.17 11.45 7.97
C MET A 62 -4.32 12.03 9.09
N ARG A 63 -4.09 11.28 10.17
CA ARG A 63 -3.30 11.76 11.32
C ARG A 63 -1.85 12.02 10.93
N VAL A 64 -1.27 11.14 10.16
CA VAL A 64 0.09 11.25 9.63
C VAL A 64 0.23 12.47 8.73
N SER A 65 -0.73 12.69 7.83
CA SER A 65 -0.74 13.85 6.94
C SER A 65 -0.86 15.17 7.72
N GLN A 66 -1.68 15.20 8.77
CA GLN A 66 -1.81 16.37 9.64
C GLN A 66 -0.48 16.68 10.33
N LEU A 67 0.11 15.70 11.01
CA LEU A 67 1.38 15.87 11.72
C LEU A 67 2.51 16.30 10.79
N HIS A 68 2.58 15.72 9.58
CA HIS A 68 3.56 16.13 8.59
C HIS A 68 3.37 17.59 8.13
N ALA A 69 2.13 18.01 7.90
CA ALA A 69 1.84 19.39 7.53
C ALA A 69 2.19 20.37 8.67
N GLU A 70 1.93 20.00 9.93
CA GLU A 70 2.30 20.81 11.10
C GLU A 70 3.82 20.91 11.31
N GLU A 71 4.58 19.86 11.00
CA GLU A 71 6.05 19.82 11.14
C GLU A 71 6.80 20.43 9.95
N THR A 72 6.18 20.51 8.77
CA THR A 72 6.85 20.97 7.55
C THR A 72 6.81 22.49 7.44
N LEU A 73 8.00 23.11 7.34
CA LEU A 73 8.14 24.57 7.33
C LEU A 73 7.94 25.22 5.94
N SER A 74 7.93 24.41 4.87
CA SER A 74 7.91 24.90 3.48
C SER A 74 6.88 24.16 2.65
N ASP A 75 6.03 24.92 1.94
CA ASP A 75 5.10 24.36 0.96
C ASP A 75 5.82 23.59 -0.16
N ASP A 76 7.03 24.02 -0.53
CA ASP A 76 7.87 23.33 -1.51
C ASP A 76 8.21 21.91 -1.05
N ASP A 77 8.51 21.75 0.24
CA ASP A 77 8.81 20.45 0.84
C ASP A 77 7.59 19.54 0.85
N LEU A 78 6.39 20.06 1.14
CA LEU A 78 5.14 19.30 1.05
C LEU A 78 4.85 18.79 -0.36
N LEU A 79 5.24 19.55 -1.38
CA LEU A 79 4.98 19.23 -2.77
C LEU A 79 6.03 18.30 -3.37
N HIS A 80 7.30 18.40 -2.95
CA HIS A 80 8.44 17.78 -3.64
C HIS A 80 9.22 16.76 -2.83
N LYS A 81 8.96 16.61 -1.52
CA LYS A 81 9.59 15.58 -0.69
C LYS A 81 8.61 14.50 -0.29
N THR A 82 9.13 13.29 -0.04
CA THR A 82 8.40 12.27 0.69
C THR A 82 8.27 12.68 2.15
N ILE A 83 7.36 12.03 2.87
CA ILE A 83 7.07 12.34 4.27
C ILE A 83 8.28 12.19 5.20
N ASP A 84 9.29 11.42 4.79
CA ASP A 84 10.57 11.24 5.50
C ASP A 84 11.70 12.13 4.93
N GLY A 85 11.37 13.13 4.13
CA GLY A 85 12.27 14.20 3.68
C GLY A 85 13.10 13.92 2.43
N ARG A 86 12.92 12.77 1.77
CA ARG A 86 13.66 12.44 0.53
C ARG A 86 13.03 13.11 -0.69
N CYS A 87 13.80 13.32 -1.75
CA CYS A 87 13.26 13.84 -3.01
C CYS A 87 12.23 12.87 -3.61
N ALA A 88 10.98 13.32 -3.75
CA ALA A 88 9.88 12.46 -4.23
C ALA A 88 10.12 11.99 -5.67
N ARG A 89 10.73 12.84 -6.51
CA ARG A 89 11.10 12.51 -7.89
C ARG A 89 12.09 11.35 -7.96
N GLU A 90 13.14 11.40 -7.15
CA GLU A 90 14.18 10.37 -7.12
C GLU A 90 13.61 9.04 -6.62
N VAL A 91 12.83 9.07 -5.53
CA VAL A 91 12.17 7.87 -5.02
C VAL A 91 11.25 7.28 -6.09
N ALA A 92 10.42 8.09 -6.73
CA ALA A 92 9.52 7.67 -7.80
C ALA A 92 10.27 7.02 -8.99
N ASN A 93 11.36 7.65 -9.44
CA ASN A 93 12.19 7.12 -10.53
C ASN A 93 12.85 5.78 -10.15
N SER A 94 13.36 5.64 -8.93
CA SER A 94 14.01 4.40 -8.48
C SER A 94 13.07 3.20 -8.51
N TRP A 95 11.77 3.38 -8.23
CA TRP A 95 10.77 2.32 -8.33
C TRP A 95 10.48 1.93 -9.77
N TRP A 96 10.45 2.90 -10.68
CA TRP A 96 10.29 2.62 -12.10
C TRP A 96 11.51 1.90 -12.68
N GLU A 97 12.73 2.29 -12.31
CA GLU A 97 13.97 1.63 -12.74
C GLU A 97 14.00 0.16 -12.32
N LYS A 98 13.61 -0.15 -11.08
CA LYS A 98 13.44 -1.53 -10.61
C LYS A 98 12.46 -2.32 -11.48
N ALA A 99 11.36 -1.70 -11.91
CA ALA A 99 10.34 -2.36 -12.73
C ALA A 99 10.75 -2.53 -14.19
N ALA A 100 11.64 -1.67 -14.71
CA ALA A 100 12.08 -1.72 -16.10
C ALA A 100 12.73 -3.07 -16.45
N GLN A 101 13.44 -3.68 -15.49
CA GLN A 101 14.17 -4.94 -15.64
C GLN A 101 13.35 -6.21 -15.33
N VAL A 102 12.09 -6.07 -14.92
CA VAL A 102 11.24 -7.20 -14.52
C VAL A 102 10.36 -7.66 -15.68
N ASP A 103 10.53 -8.90 -16.11
CA ASP A 103 9.74 -9.52 -17.19
C ASP A 103 8.75 -10.58 -16.69
N SER A 104 8.74 -10.85 -15.39
CA SER A 104 7.77 -11.73 -14.75
C SER A 104 6.54 -10.97 -14.26
N ALA A 105 5.35 -11.39 -14.68
CA ALA A 105 4.08 -10.85 -14.19
C ALA A 105 3.89 -11.03 -12.67
N ILE A 106 4.48 -12.08 -12.09
CA ILE A 106 4.41 -12.37 -10.66
C ILE A 106 5.30 -11.40 -9.89
N GLU A 107 6.57 -11.28 -10.29
CA GLU A 107 7.55 -10.39 -9.66
C GLU A 107 7.13 -8.93 -9.78
N LEU A 108 6.64 -8.51 -10.97
CA LEU A 108 6.15 -7.15 -11.15
C LEU A 108 4.89 -6.90 -10.31
N GLY A 109 4.06 -7.92 -10.12
CA GLY A 109 2.91 -7.86 -9.23
C GLY A 109 3.31 -7.62 -7.78
N GLN A 110 4.34 -8.32 -7.30
CA GLN A 110 4.91 -8.13 -5.96
C GLN A 110 5.53 -6.74 -5.82
N LEU A 111 6.27 -6.28 -6.83
CA LEU A 111 6.86 -4.94 -6.85
C LEU A 111 5.78 -3.85 -6.77
N CYS A 112 4.67 -4.00 -7.50
CA CYS A 112 3.54 -3.06 -7.42
C CYS A 112 2.92 -3.02 -6.02
N VAL A 113 2.83 -4.16 -5.33
CA VAL A 113 2.33 -4.20 -3.95
C VAL A 113 3.30 -3.51 -3.00
N ALA A 114 4.60 -3.80 -3.10
CA ALA A 114 5.65 -3.18 -2.30
C ALA A 114 5.69 -1.66 -2.51
N TYR A 115 5.59 -1.20 -3.76
CA TYR A 115 5.52 0.23 -4.10
C TYR A 115 4.34 0.92 -3.42
N ARG A 116 3.13 0.34 -3.50
CA ARG A 116 1.95 0.92 -2.83
C ARG A 116 2.11 0.96 -1.32
N LYS A 117 2.62 -0.11 -0.69
CA LYS A 117 2.86 -0.13 0.76
C LYS A 117 3.84 0.98 1.18
N ALA A 118 4.92 1.17 0.43
CA ALA A 118 5.97 2.13 0.74
C ALA A 118 5.61 3.59 0.41
N CYS A 119 4.93 3.82 -0.72
CA CYS A 119 4.82 5.14 -1.34
C CYS A 119 3.40 5.69 -1.41
N LYS A 120 2.35 4.91 -1.12
CA LYS A 120 0.98 5.43 -1.14
C LYS A 120 0.87 6.64 -0.21
N PRO A 121 0.22 7.75 -0.62
CA PRO A 121 0.02 8.93 0.22
C PRO A 121 -0.47 8.57 1.63
N PRO A 122 -0.07 9.31 2.67
CA PRO A 122 0.73 10.55 2.63
C PRO A 122 2.24 10.33 2.50
N MET A 123 2.73 9.09 2.30
CA MET A 123 4.17 8.79 2.25
C MET A 123 4.91 9.53 1.12
N MET A 124 4.25 9.71 -0.01
CA MET A 124 4.74 10.44 -1.18
C MET A 124 3.64 11.38 -1.68
N PRO A 125 3.98 12.57 -2.20
CA PRO A 125 2.99 13.44 -2.82
C PRO A 125 2.33 12.75 -4.02
N ILE A 126 1.01 12.92 -4.13
CA ILE A 126 0.19 12.20 -5.11
C ILE A 126 0.66 12.42 -6.57
N ASN A 127 1.18 13.61 -6.87
CA ASN A 127 1.68 14.00 -8.19
C ASN A 127 2.92 13.21 -8.63
N TYR A 128 3.66 12.61 -7.70
CA TYR A 128 4.76 11.69 -7.99
C TYR A 128 4.29 10.24 -7.93
N PHE A 129 3.40 9.92 -6.98
CA PHE A 129 2.91 8.56 -6.80
C PHE A 129 2.11 8.04 -8.00
N ALA A 130 1.09 8.78 -8.42
CA ALA A 130 0.10 8.32 -9.39
C ALA A 130 0.68 8.08 -10.81
N PRO A 131 1.59 8.93 -11.33
CA PRO A 131 2.20 8.66 -12.63
C PRO A 131 3.04 7.39 -12.66
N VAL A 132 3.79 7.10 -11.59
CA VAL A 132 4.58 5.85 -11.49
C VAL A 132 3.66 4.64 -11.33
N GLU A 133 2.64 4.72 -10.49
CA GLU A 133 1.61 3.69 -10.35
C GLU A 133 0.99 3.32 -11.70
N LYS A 134 0.61 4.33 -12.50
CA LYS A 134 0.09 4.13 -13.85
C LYS A 134 1.07 3.36 -14.74
N LYS A 135 2.36 3.71 -14.72
CA LYS A 135 3.39 3.03 -15.52
C LYS A 135 3.58 1.58 -15.07
N LEU A 136 3.70 1.35 -13.76
CA LEU A 136 3.87 0.02 -13.17
C LEU A 136 2.69 -0.90 -13.52
N VAL A 137 1.46 -0.43 -13.29
CA VAL A 137 0.25 -1.21 -13.60
C VAL A 137 0.11 -1.47 -15.09
N SER A 138 0.43 -0.48 -15.95
CA SER A 138 0.39 -0.67 -17.40
C SER A 138 1.36 -1.77 -17.86
N LYS A 139 2.59 -1.81 -17.33
CA LYS A 139 3.53 -2.90 -17.62
C LYS A 139 3.02 -4.25 -17.08
N LEU A 140 2.48 -4.27 -15.85
CA LEU A 140 1.92 -5.49 -15.25
C LEU A 140 0.79 -6.09 -16.07
N LEU A 141 -0.12 -5.25 -16.58
CA LEU A 141 -1.22 -5.72 -17.42
C LEU A 141 -0.73 -6.33 -18.73
N LYS A 142 0.31 -5.75 -19.35
CA LYS A 142 0.94 -6.31 -20.56
C LYS A 142 1.52 -7.69 -20.29
N LEU A 143 2.32 -7.84 -19.23
CA LEU A 143 2.93 -9.14 -18.87
C LEU A 143 1.89 -10.20 -18.50
N ARG A 144 0.75 -9.79 -17.91
CA ARG A 144 -0.35 -10.72 -17.60
C ARG A 144 -1.13 -11.14 -18.84
N ALA A 145 -1.29 -10.26 -19.82
CA ALA A 145 -2.11 -10.50 -20.99
C ALA A 145 -1.56 -11.62 -21.87
N GLU A 146 -0.24 -11.68 -22.05
CA GLU A 146 0.43 -12.67 -22.89
C GLU A 146 0.11 -14.12 -22.47
N ASN A 147 -0.03 -14.36 -21.17
CA ASN A 147 -0.19 -15.71 -20.62
C ASN A 147 -1.61 -16.03 -20.14
N TYR A 148 -2.56 -15.09 -20.29
CA TYR A 148 -3.83 -15.13 -19.55
C TYR A 148 -4.71 -16.36 -19.83
N LEU A 149 -4.71 -16.85 -21.08
CA LEU A 149 -5.55 -17.98 -21.52
C LEU A 149 -4.76 -19.22 -21.92
N VAL A 150 -3.43 -19.19 -21.79
CA VAL A 150 -2.56 -20.25 -22.30
C VAL A 150 -1.95 -21.11 -21.20
N THR A 151 -1.77 -20.58 -19.99
CA THR A 151 -1.21 -21.37 -18.88
C THR A 151 -2.29 -22.24 -18.22
N PRO A 152 -2.09 -23.57 -18.12
CA PRO A 152 -3.01 -24.46 -17.41
C PRO A 152 -3.22 -24.05 -15.95
N ILE A 153 -4.44 -24.28 -15.43
CA ILE A 153 -4.81 -23.90 -14.06
C ILE A 153 -3.87 -24.55 -13.03
N GLU A 154 -3.45 -25.81 -13.22
CA GLU A 154 -2.54 -26.47 -12.27
C GLU A 154 -1.16 -25.82 -12.22
N GLU A 155 -0.66 -25.33 -13.36
CA GLU A 155 0.60 -24.58 -13.41
C GLU A 155 0.45 -23.21 -12.75
N LEU A 156 -0.68 -22.53 -12.98
CA LEU A 156 -1.00 -21.27 -12.31
C LEU A 156 -1.09 -21.43 -10.78
N ARG A 157 -1.67 -22.52 -10.28
CA ARG A 157 -1.74 -22.83 -8.85
C ARG A 157 -0.36 -23.03 -8.24
N LYS A 158 0.50 -23.80 -8.92
CA LYS A 158 1.91 -24.00 -8.50
C LYS A 158 2.68 -22.69 -8.51
N ALA A 159 2.60 -21.92 -9.61
CA ALA A 159 3.28 -20.64 -9.74
C ALA A 159 2.82 -19.62 -8.69
N ARG A 160 1.53 -19.64 -8.30
CA ARG A 160 0.98 -18.77 -7.25
C ARG A 160 1.20 -19.31 -5.83
N ASN A 161 1.69 -20.55 -5.70
CA ASN A 161 1.91 -21.25 -4.44
C ASN A 161 0.66 -21.30 -3.55
N VAL A 162 -0.49 -21.68 -4.13
CA VAL A 162 -1.73 -21.83 -3.36
C VAL A 162 -1.84 -23.22 -2.76
N THR A 163 -2.40 -23.33 -1.56
CA THR A 163 -2.80 -24.61 -0.96
C THR A 163 -4.22 -24.94 -1.43
N PRO A 164 -4.43 -26.01 -2.21
CA PRO A 164 -5.78 -26.43 -2.58
C PRO A 164 -6.55 -26.90 -1.35
N ILE A 165 -7.73 -26.34 -1.11
CA ILE A 165 -8.62 -26.78 -0.02
C ILE A 165 -9.62 -27.82 -0.54
N HIS A 166 -10.15 -27.59 -1.74
CA HIS A 166 -11.06 -28.50 -2.44
C HIS A 166 -11.00 -28.23 -3.95
N VAL A 167 -11.04 -29.30 -4.74
CA VAL A 167 -11.22 -29.26 -6.20
C VAL A 167 -12.36 -30.23 -6.50
N GLN A 168 -13.42 -29.72 -7.14
CA GLN A 168 -14.59 -30.51 -7.55
C GLN A 168 -14.32 -31.28 -8.83
#